data_AF-A0A968G9U9-F1
#
_entry.id   AF-A0A968G9U9-F1
#
_cell.length_a   1.000
_cell.length_b   1.000
_cell.length_c   1.000
_cell.angle_alpha   90.00
_cell.angle_beta   90.00
_cell.angle_gamma   90.00
#
_symmetry.space_group_name_H-M   'P 1'
#
loop_
_entity.id
_entity.type
_entity.pdbx_description
1 polymer ?
#
loop_
_entity_poly.entity_id
_entity_poly.type
_entity_poly.pdbx_seq_one_letter_code
_entity_poly.pdbx_strand_id
1 'polypeptide(L)'
;MVLVTKQRLFLFLVIVILMQVTFLLYIDHSMTHETDLKLLREQQLYLHIVSLVIFIGMVYWLYRTSRRIDRELKRIVTLAGTSKYNPERSRRTLGSLGEYLNDILAQVLLLSDKRRMKISAQNVLIEALQEMIPIFFVVVDIEGLVVGYSVSARERLGVGLTKSTFLGSLIPEFEVQQYLAHFSVHGASVSAGEYDCYPIYDENVLIHYVLVLDANTQQSEGVMQSLHQGAEKVIRKQNFLHKIGI
;
A
#
# COMPACT_ATOMS: atom_id res chain seq x y z
N MET A 1 27.34 3.10 -13.01
CA MET A 1 27.33 2.62 -11.61
C MET A 1 26.57 1.31 -11.57
N VAL A 2 27.27 0.17 -11.56
CA VAL A 2 26.62 -1.14 -11.68
C VAL A 2 26.18 -1.58 -10.29
N LEU A 3 24.87 -1.55 -10.03
CA LEU A 3 24.29 -2.24 -8.87
C LEU A 3 24.39 -3.74 -9.12
N VAL A 4 25.55 -4.33 -8.81
CA VAL A 4 25.74 -5.78 -8.91
C VAL A 4 25.09 -6.41 -7.68
N THR A 5 24.06 -7.23 -7.88
CA THR A 5 23.46 -8.01 -6.81
C THR A 5 24.49 -8.99 -6.23
N LYS A 6 24.41 -9.28 -4.92
CA LYS A 6 25.36 -10.18 -4.23
C LYS A 6 25.53 -11.52 -4.96
N GLN A 7 24.44 -12.05 -5.51
CA GLN A 7 24.43 -13.28 -6.31
C GLN A 7 25.22 -13.16 -7.62
N ARG A 8 25.08 -12.04 -8.36
CA ARG A 8 25.84 -11.82 -9.60
C ARG A 8 27.33 -11.61 -9.36
N LEU A 9 27.69 -10.96 -8.25
CA LEU A 9 29.08 -10.74 -7.86
C LEU A 9 29.74 -12.06 -7.46
N PHE A 10 29.02 -12.91 -6.72
CA PHE A 10 29.47 -14.25 -6.37
C PHE A 10 29.61 -15.15 -7.61
N LEU A 11 28.62 -15.14 -8.51
CA LEU A 11 28.65 -15.91 -9.74
C LEU A 11 29.82 -15.46 -10.64
N PHE A 12 30.03 -14.16 -10.77
CA PHE A 12 31.19 -13.60 -11.47
C PHE A 12 32.51 -14.07 -10.85
N LEU A 13 32.63 -14.06 -9.52
CA LEU A 13 33.81 -14.56 -8.82
C LEU A 13 34.04 -16.06 -9.06
N VAL A 14 33.00 -16.88 -9.02
CA VAL A 14 33.08 -18.33 -9.31
C VAL A 14 33.52 -18.57 -10.76
N ILE A 15 32.97 -17.83 -11.72
CA ILE A 15 33.38 -17.91 -13.13
C ILE A 15 34.85 -17.55 -13.30
N VAL A 16 35.32 -16.46 -12.66
CA VAL A 16 36.72 -16.05 -12.78
C VAL A 16 37.66 -17.06 -12.13
N ILE A 17 37.29 -17.65 -10.99
CA ILE A 17 38.07 -18.73 -10.36
C ILE A 17 38.11 -19.97 -11.27
N LEU A 18 36.97 -20.38 -11.84
CA LEU A 18 36.92 -21.49 -12.80
C LEU A 18 37.77 -21.22 -14.04
N MET A 19 37.74 -19.99 -14.56
CA MET A 19 38.57 -19.58 -15.69
C MET A 19 40.06 -19.66 -15.33
N GLN A 20 40.45 -19.22 -14.13
CA GLN A 20 41.84 -19.33 -13.67
C GLN A 20 42.28 -20.77 -13.48
N VAL A 21 41.43 -21.64 -12.90
CA VAL A 21 41.74 -23.07 -12.69
C VAL A 21 41.85 -23.81 -14.02
N THR A 22 40.91 -23.59 -14.95
CA THR A 22 40.95 -24.21 -16.29
C THR A 22 42.18 -23.76 -17.07
N PHE A 23 42.57 -22.49 -16.96
CA PHE A 23 43.78 -21.96 -17.58
C PHE A 23 45.06 -22.57 -16.97
N LEU A 24 45.11 -22.76 -15.64
CA LEU A 24 46.20 -23.47 -14.96
C LEU A 24 46.33 -24.92 -15.43
N LEU A 25 45.21 -25.66 -15.53
CA LEU A 25 45.18 -27.03 -16.03
C LEU A 25 45.60 -27.11 -17.51
N TYR A 26 45.18 -26.14 -18.33
CA TYR A 26 45.59 -26.05 -19.73
C TYR A 26 47.10 -25.86 -19.87
N ILE A 27 47.70 -25.00 -19.05
CA ILE A 27 49.15 -24.78 -19.05
C ILE A 27 49.89 -26.02 -18.59
N ASP A 28 49.45 -26.67 -17.52
CA ASP A 28 50.09 -27.89 -17.00
C ASP A 28 50.08 -29.02 -18.05
N HIS A 29 48.96 -29.20 -18.75
CA HIS A 29 48.82 -30.16 -19.85
C HIS A 29 49.67 -29.79 -21.09
N SER A 30 49.74 -28.51 -21.45
CA SER A 30 50.54 -28.04 -22.60
C SER A 30 52.05 -28.15 -22.33
N MET A 31 52.48 -27.87 -21.10
CA MET A 31 53.90 -27.80 -20.74
C MET A 31 54.50 -29.16 -20.35
N THR A 32 53.69 -30.21 -20.13
CA THR A 32 54.17 -31.54 -19.70
C THR A 32 55.01 -32.27 -20.77
N HIS A 33 54.96 -31.84 -22.03
CA HIS A 33 55.70 -32.46 -23.13
C HIS A 33 57.11 -31.90 -23.38
N GLU A 34 57.52 -30.79 -22.74
CA GLU A 34 58.84 -30.18 -22.92
C GLU A 34 59.63 -30.14 -21.60
N THR A 35 60.71 -30.92 -21.53
CA THR A 35 61.51 -31.16 -20.31
C THR A 35 62.41 -30.00 -19.86
N ASP A 36 62.60 -28.96 -20.69
CA ASP A 36 63.53 -27.84 -20.40
C ASP A 36 62.86 -26.55 -19.87
N LEU A 37 61.55 -26.57 -19.61
CA LEU A 37 60.77 -25.35 -19.32
C LEU A 37 60.48 -25.07 -17.84
N LYS A 38 61.38 -25.46 -16.92
CA LYS A 38 61.15 -25.27 -15.47
C LYS A 38 61.01 -23.79 -15.07
N LEU A 39 61.85 -22.91 -15.64
CA LEU A 39 61.84 -21.48 -15.34
C LEU A 39 60.53 -20.80 -15.80
N LEU A 40 60.02 -21.20 -16.97
CA LEU A 40 58.78 -20.67 -17.53
C LEU A 40 57.56 -21.07 -16.68
N ARG A 41 57.54 -22.31 -16.17
CA ARG A 41 56.49 -22.75 -15.22
C ARG A 41 56.51 -21.94 -13.92
N GLU A 42 57.68 -21.67 -13.36
CA GLU A 42 57.82 -20.88 -12.12
C GLU A 42 57.38 -19.43 -12.31
N GLN A 43 57.78 -18.78 -13.42
CA GLN A 43 57.35 -17.42 -13.75
C GLN A 43 55.84 -17.32 -13.93
N GLN A 44 55.23 -18.31 -14.59
CA GLN A 44 53.79 -18.33 -14.85
C GLN A 44 52.98 -18.59 -13.58
N LEU A 45 53.46 -19.46 -12.68
CA LEU A 45 52.87 -19.67 -11.37
C LEU A 45 52.95 -18.40 -10.52
N TYR A 46 54.08 -17.69 -10.55
CA TYR A 46 54.23 -16.42 -9.85
C TYR A 46 53.25 -15.34 -10.37
N LEU A 47 53.11 -15.22 -11.69
CA LEU A 47 52.19 -14.27 -12.32
C LEU A 47 50.73 -14.58 -11.95
N HIS A 48 50.36 -15.86 -11.85
CA HIS A 48 49.06 -16.29 -11.36
C HIS A 48 48.79 -15.86 -9.93
N ILE A 49 49.74 -16.12 -9.02
CA ILE A 49 49.61 -15.76 -7.60
C ILE A 49 49.44 -14.24 -7.47
N VAL A 50 50.25 -13.46 -8.19
CA VAL A 50 50.13 -11.99 -8.19
C VAL A 50 48.76 -11.55 -8.72
N SER A 51 48.29 -12.14 -9.82
CA SER A 51 46.97 -11.82 -10.39
C SER A 51 45.83 -12.12 -9.40
N LEU A 52 45.93 -13.23 -8.66
CA LEU A 52 44.93 -13.69 -7.71
C LEU A 52 44.87 -12.75 -6.50
N VAL A 53 46.03 -12.30 -5.99
CA VAL A 53 46.10 -11.31 -4.90
C VAL A 53 45.46 -9.98 -5.32
N ILE A 54 45.76 -9.48 -6.52
CA ILE A 54 45.15 -8.24 -7.05
C ILE A 54 43.64 -8.41 -7.18
N PHE A 55 43.18 -9.56 -7.69
CA PHE A 55 41.77 -9.82 -7.89
C PHE A 55 41.00 -9.90 -6.56
N ILE A 56 41.55 -10.57 -5.55
CA ILE A 56 40.97 -10.61 -4.20
C ILE A 56 40.85 -9.19 -3.63
N GLY A 57 41.88 -8.35 -3.80
CA GLY A 57 41.85 -6.95 -3.37
C GLY A 57 40.73 -6.14 -4.04
N MET A 58 40.57 -6.30 -5.36
CA MET A 58 39.51 -5.65 -6.13
C MET A 58 38.11 -6.07 -5.66
N VAL A 59 37.88 -7.38 -5.46
CA VAL A 59 36.60 -7.91 -4.99
C VAL A 59 36.29 -7.41 -3.58
N TYR A 60 37.27 -7.41 -2.68
CA TYR A 60 37.10 -6.91 -1.32
C TYR A 60 36.71 -5.42 -1.30
N TRP A 61 37.36 -4.60 -2.14
CA TRP A 61 37.02 -3.20 -2.28
C TRP A 61 35.59 -2.99 -2.79
N LEU A 62 35.18 -3.75 -3.81
CA LEU A 62 33.84 -3.68 -4.38
C LEU A 62 32.76 -4.13 -3.38
N TYR A 63 33.04 -5.17 -2.60
CA TYR A 63 32.17 -5.65 -1.51
C TYR A 63 31.99 -4.60 -0.41
N ARG A 64 33.08 -3.94 0.00
CA ARG A 64 33.05 -2.89 1.04
C ARG A 64 32.22 -1.69 0.56
N THR A 65 32.38 -1.29 -0.69
CA THR A 65 31.58 -0.21 -1.30
C THR A 65 30.10 -0.57 -1.37
N SER A 66 29.76 -1.77 -1.82
CA SER A 66 28.37 -2.25 -1.86
C SER A 66 27.72 -2.24 -0.47
N ARG A 67 28.40 -2.76 0.56
CA ARG A 67 27.88 -2.71 1.94
C ARG A 67 27.66 -1.28 2.46
N ARG A 68 28.49 -0.33 2.06
CA ARG A 68 28.33 1.08 2.46
C ARG A 68 27.08 1.67 1.83
N ILE A 69 26.85 1.40 0.54
CA ILE A 69 25.66 1.85 -0.20
C ILE A 69 24.40 1.24 0.42
N ASP A 70 24.37 -0.08 0.67
CA ASP A 70 23.23 -0.76 1.30
C ASP A 70 22.85 -0.14 2.66
N ARG A 71 23.86 0.18 3.49
CA ARG A 71 23.62 0.79 4.81
C ARG A 71 23.03 2.19 4.69
N GLU A 72 23.54 3.01 3.78
CA GLU A 72 23.04 4.36 3.57
C GLU A 72 21.63 4.33 2.97
N LEU A 73 21.36 3.41 2.03
CA LEU A 73 20.02 3.19 1.48
C LEU A 73 19.02 2.78 2.57
N LYS A 74 19.42 1.83 3.43
CA LYS A 74 18.59 1.42 4.58
C LYS A 74 18.34 2.57 5.55
N ARG A 75 19.34 3.42 5.80
CA ARG A 75 19.19 4.63 6.63
C ARG A 75 18.20 5.63 6.03
N ILE A 76 18.29 5.87 4.72
CA ILE A 76 17.34 6.75 4.02
C ILE A 76 15.93 6.20 4.14
N VAL A 77 15.72 4.89 3.93
CA VAL A 77 14.40 4.26 4.12
C VAL A 77 13.89 4.42 5.55
N THR A 78 14.74 4.22 6.56
CA THR A 78 14.33 4.40 7.96
C THR A 78 14.04 5.85 8.33
N LEU A 79 14.74 6.81 7.70
CA LEU A 79 14.60 8.24 8.00
C LEU A 79 13.55 8.93 7.14
N ALA A 80 13.19 8.37 5.99
CA ALA A 80 12.16 8.88 5.08
C ALA A 80 10.77 8.98 5.75
N GLY A 81 10.51 8.17 6.78
CA GLY A 81 9.31 8.25 7.61
C GLY A 81 9.41 9.24 8.78
N THR A 82 10.53 9.92 8.96
CA THR A 82 10.77 10.83 10.11
C THR A 82 11.09 12.23 9.60
N SER A 83 10.59 13.26 10.30
CA SER A 83 10.87 14.68 9.98
C SER A 83 12.37 15.08 10.00
N LYS A 84 13.29 14.16 10.32
CA LYS A 84 14.75 14.38 10.41
C LYS A 84 15.49 13.95 9.13
N TYR A 85 14.82 13.87 7.99
CA TYR A 85 15.47 13.55 6.72
C TYR A 85 16.36 14.71 6.25
N ASN A 86 17.64 14.47 6.02
CA ASN A 86 18.57 15.46 5.46
C ASN A 86 18.92 15.09 4.00
N PRO A 87 18.33 15.79 3.00
CA PRO A 87 18.50 15.46 1.58
C PRO A 87 19.93 15.71 1.07
N GLU A 88 20.67 16.64 1.66
CA GLU A 88 22.05 16.96 1.24
C GLU A 88 23.01 15.80 1.51
N ARG A 89 22.79 15.06 2.61
CA ARG A 89 23.62 13.93 2.99
C ARG A 89 23.43 12.75 2.05
N SER A 90 22.19 12.50 1.62
CA SER A 90 21.84 11.46 0.62
C SER A 90 22.47 11.76 -0.74
N ARG A 91 22.40 13.02 -1.18
CA ARG A 91 23.01 13.49 -2.44
C ARG A 91 24.52 13.25 -2.46
N ARG A 92 25.23 13.54 -1.37
CA ARG A 92 26.70 13.35 -1.28
C ARG A 92 27.14 11.88 -1.33
N THR A 93 26.32 10.94 -0.86
CA THR A 93 26.69 9.51 -0.79
C THR A 93 26.20 8.67 -1.97
N LEU A 94 25.06 9.02 -2.55
CA LEU A 94 24.43 8.26 -3.64
C LEU A 94 24.55 8.95 -5.01
N GLY A 95 25.02 10.19 -5.07
CA GLY A 95 25.12 10.96 -6.31
C GLY A 95 23.75 11.18 -6.95
N SER A 96 23.66 11.00 -8.27
CA SER A 96 22.41 11.20 -9.04
C SER A 96 21.27 10.27 -8.61
N LEU A 97 21.57 9.04 -8.18
CA LEU A 97 20.55 8.13 -7.64
C LEU A 97 19.91 8.71 -6.37
N GLY A 98 20.70 9.39 -5.53
CA GLY A 98 20.20 10.06 -4.33
C GLY A 98 19.29 11.24 -4.65
N GLU A 99 19.57 11.98 -5.74
CA GLU A 99 18.70 13.06 -6.23
C GLU A 99 17.34 12.52 -6.68
N TYR A 100 17.31 11.50 -7.54
CA TYR A 100 16.04 10.88 -7.97
C TYR A 100 15.23 10.32 -6.78
N LEU A 101 15.92 9.71 -5.81
CA LEU A 101 15.26 9.14 -4.64
C LEU A 101 14.72 10.23 -3.71
N ASN A 102 15.41 11.37 -3.60
CA ASN A 102 14.90 12.56 -2.92
C ASN A 102 13.67 13.13 -3.61
N ASP A 103 13.69 13.23 -4.94
CA ASP A 103 12.57 13.78 -5.71
C ASP A 103 11.33 12.90 -5.58
N ILE A 104 11.49 11.58 -5.67
CA ILE A 104 10.40 10.62 -5.44
C ILE A 104 9.85 10.78 -4.01
N LEU A 105 10.72 10.85 -3.01
CA LEU A 105 10.29 11.02 -1.62
C LEU A 105 9.52 12.34 -1.42
N ALA A 106 10.03 13.45 -1.98
CA ALA A 106 9.38 14.75 -1.91
C ALA A 106 8.00 14.72 -2.58
N GLN A 107 7.88 14.10 -3.75
CA GLN A 107 6.60 13.94 -4.44
C GLN A 107 5.60 13.10 -3.64
N VAL A 108 6.06 12.00 -3.02
CA VAL A 108 5.23 11.14 -2.18
C VAL A 108 4.74 11.90 -0.94
N LEU A 109 5.60 12.66 -0.27
CA LEU A 109 5.23 13.48 0.88
C LEU A 109 4.21 14.54 0.49
N LEU A 110 4.45 15.27 -0.60
CA LEU A 110 3.53 16.30 -1.11
C LEU A 110 2.16 15.70 -1.48
N LEU A 111 2.15 14.52 -2.09
CA LEU A 111 0.91 13.80 -2.40
C LEU A 111 0.17 13.34 -1.15
N SER A 112 0.91 12.83 -0.15
CA SER A 112 0.35 12.42 1.14
C SER A 112 -0.28 13.61 1.88
N ASP A 113 0.40 14.76 1.90
CA ASP A 113 -0.11 15.98 2.53
C ASP A 113 -1.37 16.50 1.82
N LYS A 114 -1.37 16.52 0.48
CA LYS A 114 -2.57 16.86 -0.31
C LYS A 114 -3.73 15.91 -0.03
N ARG A 115 -3.47 14.60 0.05
CA ARG A 115 -4.50 13.60 0.38
C ARG A 115 -5.05 13.82 1.79
N ARG A 116 -4.18 14.07 2.77
CA ARG A 116 -4.57 14.36 4.16
C ARG A 116 -5.41 15.63 4.24
N MET A 117 -5.03 16.69 3.54
CA MET A 117 -5.80 17.94 3.48
C MET A 117 -7.17 17.72 2.83
N LYS A 118 -7.24 16.95 1.74
CA LYS A 118 -8.50 16.58 1.09
C LYS A 118 -9.42 15.82 2.04
N ILE A 119 -8.91 14.80 2.74
CA ILE A 119 -9.68 14.02 3.73
C ILE A 119 -10.17 14.94 4.85
N SER A 120 -9.29 15.80 5.37
CA SER A 120 -9.67 16.76 6.41
C SER A 120 -10.78 17.71 5.95
N ALA A 121 -10.67 18.27 4.74
CA ALA A 121 -11.68 19.17 4.19
C ALA A 121 -13.01 18.44 3.95
N GLN A 122 -12.96 17.20 3.47
CA GLN A 122 -14.16 16.37 3.28
C GLN A 122 -14.83 16.05 4.62
N ASN A 123 -14.08 15.72 5.67
CA ASN A 123 -14.63 15.48 6.99
C ASN A 123 -15.33 16.71 7.55
N VAL A 124 -14.70 17.90 7.46
CA VAL A 124 -15.32 19.16 7.88
C VAL A 124 -16.59 19.45 7.08
N LEU A 125 -16.58 19.21 5.77
CA LEU A 125 -17.76 19.39 4.92
C LEU A 125 -18.89 18.43 5.32
N ILE A 126 -18.58 17.16 5.59
CA ILE A 126 -19.56 16.16 6.03
C ILE A 126 -20.18 16.57 7.37
N GLU A 127 -19.36 17.03 8.32
CA GLU A 127 -19.86 17.52 9.62
C GLU A 127 -20.77 18.73 9.45
N ALA A 128 -20.38 19.71 8.61
CA ALA A 128 -21.22 20.86 8.30
C ALA A 128 -22.55 20.44 7.64
N LEU A 129 -22.51 19.49 6.69
CA LEU A 129 -23.73 18.98 6.04
C LEU A 129 -24.63 18.25 7.05
N GLN A 130 -24.06 17.45 7.95
CA GLN A 130 -24.80 16.79 9.03
C GLN A 130 -25.51 17.78 9.96
N GLU A 131 -24.90 18.94 10.21
CA GLU A 131 -25.50 20.01 11.00
C GLU A 131 -26.60 20.78 10.26
N MET A 132 -26.44 20.97 8.95
CA MET A 132 -27.39 21.76 8.14
C MET A 132 -28.64 20.98 7.71
N ILE A 133 -28.59 19.65 7.70
CA ILE A 133 -29.72 18.82 7.25
C ILE A 133 -30.74 18.68 8.41
N PRO A 134 -31.98 19.18 8.25
CA PRO A 134 -33.01 19.13 9.29
C PRO A 134 -33.74 17.77 9.35
N ILE A 135 -33.33 16.81 8.52
CA ILE A 135 -33.94 15.48 8.42
C ILE A 135 -33.29 14.54 9.43
N PHE A 136 -34.09 13.69 10.06
CA PHE A 136 -33.57 12.59 10.88
C PHE A 136 -32.80 11.60 10.00
N PHE A 137 -31.50 11.45 10.24
CA PHE A 137 -30.73 10.34 9.69
C PHE A 137 -29.60 9.90 10.60
N VAL A 138 -29.28 8.61 10.53
CA VAL A 138 -28.12 8.00 11.19
C VAL A 138 -27.41 7.13 10.17
N VAL A 139 -26.09 7.23 10.10
CA VAL A 139 -25.23 6.38 9.27
C VAL A 139 -24.49 5.44 10.21
N VAL A 140 -24.63 4.15 9.96
CA VAL A 140 -23.96 3.08 10.72
C VAL A 140 -23.09 2.22 9.82
N ASP A 141 -22.00 1.72 10.39
CA ASP A 141 -21.13 0.74 9.75
C ASP A 141 -21.81 -0.66 9.72
N ILE A 142 -21.22 -1.61 9.01
CA ILE A 142 -21.65 -3.01 8.93
C ILE A 142 -21.69 -3.71 10.30
N GLU A 143 -20.92 -3.19 11.27
CA GLU A 143 -20.92 -3.68 12.65
C GLU A 143 -22.01 -3.02 13.50
N GLY A 144 -22.75 -2.04 12.96
CA GLY A 144 -23.78 -1.27 13.67
C GLY A 144 -23.26 -0.14 14.55
N LEU A 145 -22.01 0.25 14.37
CA LEU A 145 -21.42 1.44 15.01
C LEU A 145 -21.82 2.71 14.27
N VAL A 146 -22.24 3.73 15.01
CA VAL A 146 -22.65 5.02 14.44
C VAL A 146 -21.43 5.77 13.91
N VAL A 147 -21.42 6.06 12.61
CA VAL A 147 -20.35 6.81 11.92
C VAL A 147 -20.71 8.29 11.81
N GLY A 148 -21.99 8.59 11.62
CA GLY A 148 -22.50 9.96 11.50
C GLY A 148 -23.99 10.03 11.78
N TYR A 149 -24.49 11.22 12.12
CA TYR A 149 -25.89 11.44 12.44
C TYR A 149 -26.25 12.91 12.26
N SER A 150 -27.53 13.20 12.03
CA SER A 150 -28.04 14.57 11.98
C SER A 150 -28.32 15.16 13.37
N VAL A 151 -28.46 16.48 13.44
CA VAL A 151 -28.86 17.17 14.67
C VAL A 151 -30.22 16.67 15.16
N SER A 152 -31.18 16.49 14.25
CA SER A 152 -32.51 15.94 14.57
C SER A 152 -32.44 14.53 15.15
N ALA A 153 -31.50 13.71 14.66
CA ALA A 153 -31.28 12.37 15.22
C ALA A 153 -30.73 12.42 16.65
N ARG A 154 -29.80 13.34 16.92
CA ARG A 154 -29.28 13.57 18.28
C ARG A 154 -30.35 14.09 19.24
N GLU A 155 -31.24 14.96 18.78
CA GLU A 155 -32.32 15.49 19.61
C GLU A 155 -33.34 14.40 20.00
N ARG A 156 -33.68 13.50 19.07
CA ARG A 156 -34.65 12.43 19.31
C ARG A 156 -34.08 11.24 20.09
N LEU A 157 -32.88 10.79 19.76
CA LEU A 157 -32.21 9.66 20.44
C LEU A 157 -31.48 10.08 21.72
N GLY A 158 -31.33 11.38 21.96
CA GLY A 158 -30.78 11.95 23.19
C GLY A 158 -29.24 11.90 23.28
N VAL A 159 -28.74 12.14 24.49
CA VAL A 159 -27.30 12.33 24.80
C VAL A 159 -26.46 11.06 24.57
N GLY A 160 -27.09 9.89 24.45
CA GLY A 160 -26.40 8.63 24.17
C GLY A 160 -25.86 8.48 22.74
N LEU A 161 -26.35 9.29 21.79
CA LEU A 161 -25.93 9.22 20.40
C LEU A 161 -24.58 9.93 20.19
N THR A 162 -23.51 9.14 20.10
CA THR A 162 -22.17 9.60 19.77
C THR A 162 -21.55 8.72 18.69
N LYS A 163 -20.53 9.25 17.99
CA LYS A 163 -19.77 8.46 17.00
C LYS A 163 -19.14 7.25 17.71
N SER A 164 -19.19 6.08 17.09
CA SER A 164 -18.74 4.79 17.62
C SER A 164 -19.63 4.15 18.68
N THR A 165 -20.82 4.69 18.95
CA THR A 165 -21.82 3.99 19.77
C THR A 165 -22.54 2.94 18.92
N PHE A 166 -22.87 1.80 19.50
CA PHE A 166 -23.66 0.76 18.84
C PHE A 166 -25.12 1.19 18.74
N LEU A 167 -25.69 1.29 17.54
CA LEU A 167 -27.05 1.80 17.35
C LEU A 167 -28.11 0.88 17.97
N GLY A 168 -27.87 -0.43 17.98
CA GLY A 168 -28.79 -1.40 18.58
C GLY A 168 -28.95 -1.26 20.10
N SER A 169 -28.06 -0.52 20.79
CA SER A 169 -28.26 -0.20 22.21
C SER A 169 -29.24 0.94 22.44
N LEU A 170 -29.44 1.79 21.43
CA LEU A 170 -30.38 2.92 21.44
C LEU A 170 -31.72 2.53 20.82
N ILE A 171 -31.70 1.65 19.81
CA ILE A 171 -32.87 1.15 19.10
C ILE A 171 -32.84 -0.40 19.19
N PRO A 172 -33.53 -1.02 20.16
CA PRO A 172 -33.46 -2.46 20.38
C PRO A 172 -33.91 -3.31 19.18
N GLU A 173 -34.77 -2.76 18.33
CA GLU A 173 -35.27 -3.40 17.10
C GLU A 173 -34.23 -3.39 15.96
N PHE A 174 -33.08 -2.74 16.16
CA PHE A 174 -32.09 -2.55 15.11
C PHE A 174 -31.01 -3.65 15.14
N GLU A 175 -31.18 -4.68 14.29
CA GLU A 175 -30.21 -5.75 14.09
C GLU A 175 -29.53 -5.68 12.71
N VAL A 176 -28.36 -5.03 12.64
CA VAL A 176 -27.63 -4.79 11.38
C VAL A 176 -27.32 -6.05 10.60
N GLN A 177 -26.96 -7.14 11.28
CA GLN A 177 -26.60 -8.38 10.59
C GLN A 177 -27.76 -8.97 9.79
N GLN A 178 -28.99 -8.86 10.31
CA GLN A 178 -30.19 -9.30 9.60
C GLN A 178 -30.44 -8.43 8.36
N TYR A 179 -30.27 -7.11 8.50
CA TYR A 179 -30.45 -6.17 7.39
C TYR A 179 -29.40 -6.35 6.30
N LEU A 180 -28.13 -6.57 6.65
CA LEU A 180 -27.08 -6.86 5.67
C LEU A 180 -27.37 -8.13 4.87
N ALA A 181 -27.84 -9.19 5.53
CA ALA A 181 -28.26 -10.41 4.84
C ALA A 181 -29.41 -10.12 3.86
N HIS A 182 -30.41 -9.34 4.27
CA HIS A 182 -31.50 -8.94 3.40
C HIS A 182 -31.03 -8.09 2.20
N PHE A 183 -30.18 -7.09 2.43
CA PHE A 183 -29.64 -6.21 1.40
C PHE A 183 -28.78 -6.95 0.37
N SER A 184 -28.08 -8.01 0.79
CA SER A 184 -27.29 -8.84 -0.12
C SER A 184 -28.13 -9.61 -1.13
N VAL A 185 -29.38 -9.94 -0.77
CA VAL A 185 -30.30 -10.74 -1.60
C VAL A 185 -31.24 -9.86 -2.42
N HIS A 186 -31.83 -8.84 -1.79
CA HIS A 186 -32.92 -8.06 -2.39
C HIS A 186 -32.49 -6.67 -2.86
N GLY A 187 -31.36 -6.15 -2.37
CA GLY A 187 -30.85 -4.81 -2.71
C GLY A 187 -31.80 -3.64 -2.41
N ALA A 188 -32.88 -3.89 -1.66
CA ALA A 188 -33.95 -2.94 -1.38
C ALA A 188 -33.89 -2.46 0.08
N SER A 189 -34.58 -1.37 0.40
CA SER A 189 -34.72 -0.88 1.77
C SER A 189 -35.43 -1.88 2.67
N VAL A 190 -35.14 -1.79 3.97
CA VAL A 190 -35.81 -2.59 5.01
C VAL A 190 -36.39 -1.64 6.05
N SER A 191 -37.68 -1.77 6.33
CA SER A 191 -38.32 -1.05 7.43
C SER A 191 -38.10 -1.79 8.75
N ALA A 192 -37.56 -1.08 9.73
CA ALA A 192 -37.26 -1.51 11.08
C ALA A 192 -38.07 -0.64 12.05
N GLY A 193 -39.32 -1.04 12.32
CA GLY A 193 -40.23 -0.28 13.17
C GLY A 193 -40.59 1.07 12.56
N GLU A 194 -40.20 2.15 13.24
CA GLU A 194 -40.41 3.54 12.77
C GLU A 194 -39.33 4.03 11.79
N TYR A 195 -38.37 3.19 11.43
CA TYR A 195 -37.21 3.59 10.63
C TYR A 195 -37.10 2.81 9.32
N ASP A 196 -36.65 3.48 8.26
CA ASP A 196 -36.29 2.85 7.00
C ASP A 196 -34.78 2.81 6.83
N CYS A 197 -34.26 1.62 6.51
CA CYS A 197 -32.84 1.34 6.40
C CYS A 197 -32.46 1.14 4.93
N TYR A 198 -31.45 1.87 4.46
CA TYR A 198 -30.95 1.85 3.09
C TYR A 198 -29.47 1.44 3.06
N PRO A 199 -29.08 0.46 2.23
CA PRO A 199 -27.67 0.12 2.06
C PRO A 199 -26.95 1.17 1.21
N ILE A 200 -25.74 1.55 1.62
CA ILE A 200 -24.83 2.39 0.85
C ILE A 200 -23.74 1.50 0.27
N TYR A 201 -23.72 1.42 -1.06
CA TYR A 201 -22.75 0.63 -1.82
C TYR A 201 -21.56 1.47 -2.27
N ASP A 202 -20.37 0.88 -2.21
CA ASP A 202 -19.17 1.40 -2.87
C ASP A 202 -19.16 1.05 -4.38
N GLU A 203 -18.19 1.59 -5.11
CA GLU A 203 -17.93 1.30 -6.53
C GLU A 203 -17.78 -0.22 -6.80
N ASN A 204 -17.31 -0.97 -5.79
CA ASN A 204 -17.14 -2.41 -5.82
C ASN A 204 -18.39 -3.21 -5.43
N VAL A 205 -19.54 -2.55 -5.23
CA VAL A 205 -20.81 -3.17 -4.85
C VAL A 205 -20.78 -3.82 -3.45
N LEU A 206 -19.82 -3.44 -2.62
CA LEU A 206 -19.77 -3.82 -1.21
C LEU A 206 -20.56 -2.81 -0.38
N ILE A 207 -21.36 -3.31 0.57
CA ILE A 207 -22.06 -2.48 1.54
C ILE A 207 -21.07 -2.10 2.63
N HIS A 208 -20.80 -0.80 2.75
CA HIS A 208 -19.96 -0.27 3.83
C HIS A 208 -20.77 0.39 4.93
N TYR A 209 -21.91 0.98 4.57
CA TYR A 209 -22.73 1.71 5.51
C TYR A 209 -24.20 1.41 5.30
N VAL A 210 -24.98 1.56 6.36
CA VAL A 210 -26.43 1.54 6.32
C VAL A 210 -26.93 2.92 6.77
N LEU A 211 -27.74 3.55 5.94
CA LEU A 211 -28.41 4.81 6.23
C LEU A 211 -29.77 4.50 6.85
N VAL A 212 -30.00 4.98 8.05
CA VAL A 212 -31.25 4.86 8.78
C VAL A 212 -31.97 6.19 8.73
N LEU A 213 -33.20 6.19 8.21
CA LEU A 213 -34.07 7.34 8.08
C LEU A 213 -35.35 7.11 8.86
N ASP A 214 -36.05 8.18 9.25
CA ASP A 214 -37.37 8.07 9.86
C ASP A 214 -38.44 7.86 8.79
N ALA A 215 -39.25 6.80 8.94
CA ALA A 215 -40.32 6.43 8.01
C ALA A 215 -41.45 7.46 7.98
N ASN A 216 -41.64 8.23 9.07
CA ASN A 216 -42.69 9.25 9.17
C ASN A 216 -42.29 10.62 8.60
N THR A 217 -41.01 10.80 8.22
CA THR A 217 -40.61 12.06 7.60
C THR A 217 -41.23 12.11 6.21
N GLN A 218 -41.99 13.17 5.88
CA GLN A 218 -42.37 13.51 4.50
C GLN A 218 -41.07 13.81 3.72
N GLN A 219 -40.35 12.76 3.38
CA GLN A 219 -39.19 12.83 2.55
C GLN A 219 -39.69 13.30 1.20
N SER A 220 -39.11 14.40 0.71
CA SER A 220 -39.25 14.79 -0.68
C SER A 220 -39.11 13.53 -1.53
N GLU A 221 -40.14 13.15 -2.28
CA GLU A 221 -40.15 11.97 -3.14
C GLU A 221 -38.87 11.87 -3.99
N GLY A 222 -38.22 13.01 -4.27
CA GLY A 222 -36.93 13.10 -4.95
C GLY A 222 -35.75 12.47 -4.19
N VAL A 223 -35.69 12.51 -2.86
CA VAL A 223 -34.62 11.86 -2.07
C VAL A 223 -34.79 10.35 -2.11
N MET A 224 -36.02 9.87 -1.92
CA MET A 224 -36.37 8.44 -2.01
C MET A 224 -36.15 7.90 -3.43
N GLN A 225 -36.56 8.63 -4.46
CA GLN A 225 -36.27 8.28 -5.86
C GLN A 225 -34.76 8.26 -6.13
N SER A 226 -33.99 9.20 -5.60
CA SER A 226 -32.54 9.23 -5.79
C SER A 226 -31.84 8.03 -5.14
N LEU A 227 -32.26 7.65 -3.92
CA LEU A 227 -31.74 6.46 -3.23
C LEU A 227 -32.13 5.16 -3.94
N HIS A 228 -33.39 5.04 -4.38
CA HIS A 228 -33.84 3.89 -5.18
C HIS A 228 -33.12 3.78 -6.52
N GLN A 229 -32.94 4.90 -7.24
CA GLN A 229 -32.16 4.91 -8.49
C GLN A 229 -30.69 4.54 -8.25
N GLY A 230 -30.11 4.95 -7.12
CA GLY A 230 -28.77 4.55 -6.69
C GLY A 230 -28.69 3.03 -6.50
N ALA A 231 -29.59 2.46 -5.70
CA ALA A 231 -29.67 1.02 -5.45
C ALA A 231 -29.91 0.22 -6.75
N GLU A 232 -30.84 0.66 -7.61
CA GLU A 232 -31.09 0.02 -8.90
C GLU A 232 -29.87 0.02 -9.83
N LYS A 233 -29.13 1.13 -9.91
CA LYS A 233 -27.90 1.22 -10.72
C LYS A 233 -26.88 0.19 -10.25
N VAL A 234 -26.74 0.02 -8.94
CA VAL A 234 -25.84 -0.96 -8.34
C VAL A 234 -26.28 -2.39 -8.66
N ILE A 235 -27.57 -2.72 -8.48
CA ILE A 235 -28.13 -4.04 -8.81
C ILE A 235 -27.93 -4.36 -10.30
N ARG A 236 -28.15 -3.40 -11.21
CA ARG A 236 -27.88 -3.58 -12.64
C ARG A 236 -26.41 -3.86 -12.92
N LYS A 237 -25.50 -3.14 -12.25
CA LYS A 237 -24.06 -3.37 -12.36
C LYS A 237 -23.66 -4.75 -11.85
N GLN A 238 -24.22 -5.19 -10.73
CA GLN A 238 -23.97 -6.51 -10.13
C GLN A 238 -24.45 -7.64 -11.05
N ASN A 239 -25.66 -7.52 -11.60
CA ASN A 239 -26.21 -8.46 -12.57
C ASN A 239 -25.40 -8.49 -13.88
N PHE A 240 -24.84 -7.35 -14.28
CA PHE A 240 -23.96 -7.28 -15.45
C PHE A 240 -22.61 -7.96 -15.20
N LEU A 241 -21.97 -7.70 -14.06
CA LEU A 241 -20.70 -8.35 -13.68
C LEU A 241 -20.87 -9.86 -13.55
N HIS A 242 -21.95 -10.31 -12.91
CA HIS A 242 -22.24 -11.74 -12.78
C HIS A 242 -22.46 -12.44 -14.13
N LYS A 243 -23.11 -11.77 -15.09
CA LYS A 243 -23.27 -12.27 -16.47
C LYS A 243 -21.95 -12.40 -17.24
N ILE A 244 -20.91 -11.66 -16.85
CA ILE A 244 -19.60 -11.65 -17.54
C ILE A 244 -18.62 -12.61 -16.86
N GLY A 245 -18.99 -13.24 -15.74
CA GLY A 245 -18.17 -14.25 -15.06
C GLY A 245 -16.93 -13.68 -14.38
N ILE A 246 -16.99 -12.43 -13.94
CA ILE A 246 -15.99 -11.79 -13.08
C ILE A 246 -16.52 -11.79 -11.64
#